data_AF-A0A6L9J6N3-F1
#
_entry.id   AF-A0A6L9J6N3-F1
#
_cell.length_a   1.000
_cell.length_b   1.000
_cell.length_c   1.000
_cell.angle_alpha   90.00
_cell.angle_beta   90.00
_cell.angle_gamma   90.00
#
_symmetry.space_group_name_H-M   'P 1'
#
loop_
_entity.id
_entity.type
_entity.pdbx_description
1 polymer ?
#
loop_
_entity_poly.entity_id
_entity_poly.type
_entity_poly.pdbx_seq_one_letter_code
_entity_poly.pdbx_strand_id
1 'polypeptide(L)'
;MLKKLVFAIAVVLLAGVVLALIGWPLNAAAQNPDPNAPTYSTSAAAYYPLERGFMFWLEEADQIYVLVNQTNELGGYVLQYADTWQEGMPETDPSLVPPPGLQQPDRGFGLVWRSNPNVRNAVGWGIGGTHGYTALVVRHGNRTLISAPDNRVYDITGGTWQAVDYYYRAQ
;
A
#
# COMPACT_ATOMS: atom_id res chain seq x y z
N MET A 1 -29.24 -1.01 -72.77
CA MET A 1 -29.76 -0.67 -71.43
C MET A 1 -28.58 -0.35 -70.52
N LEU A 2 -28.26 0.95 -70.31
CA LEU A 2 -27.54 1.43 -69.12
C LEU A 2 -27.62 2.97 -69.11
N LYS A 3 -28.50 3.53 -68.27
CA LYS A 3 -28.66 4.98 -68.12
C LYS A 3 -27.80 5.48 -66.96
N LYS A 4 -26.97 6.45 -67.32
CA LYS A 4 -26.36 7.54 -66.57
C LYS A 4 -27.00 7.93 -65.22
N LEU A 5 -26.11 8.18 -64.24
CA LEU A 5 -25.99 9.39 -63.41
C LEU A 5 -27.10 9.70 -62.37
N VAL A 6 -26.68 10.00 -61.14
CA VAL A 6 -26.82 11.31 -60.44
C VAL A 6 -26.87 11.12 -58.91
N PHE A 7 -25.96 11.82 -58.24
CA PHE A 7 -25.95 12.15 -56.80
C PHE A 7 -27.27 12.78 -56.34
N ALA A 8 -27.82 12.34 -55.22
CA ALA A 8 -28.79 13.13 -54.46
C ALA A 8 -28.45 13.06 -52.97
N ILE A 9 -27.86 14.15 -52.47
CA ILE A 9 -27.80 14.49 -51.05
C ILE A 9 -29.24 14.78 -50.62
N ALA A 10 -29.80 13.94 -49.75
CA ALA A 10 -31.10 14.17 -49.13
C ALA A 10 -30.91 14.66 -47.70
N VAL A 11 -31.36 15.89 -47.52
CA VAL A 11 -31.42 16.74 -46.34
C VAL A 11 -32.06 16.02 -45.13
N VAL A 12 -31.46 16.24 -43.96
CA VAL A 12 -31.96 15.90 -42.63
C VAL A 12 -33.30 16.60 -42.37
N LEU A 13 -34.35 15.82 -42.05
CA LEU A 13 -35.57 16.32 -41.42
C LEU A 13 -35.93 15.45 -40.22
N LEU A 14 -36.22 16.12 -39.11
CA LEU A 14 -36.62 15.58 -37.83
C LEU A 14 -37.84 14.65 -37.94
N ALA A 15 -37.70 13.41 -37.47
CA ALA A 15 -38.61 12.74 -36.52
C ALA A 15 -38.31 11.23 -36.50
N GLY A 16 -37.84 10.73 -35.37
CA GLY A 16 -37.96 9.32 -34.99
C GLY A 16 -37.03 8.32 -35.68
N VAL A 17 -36.33 7.55 -34.84
CA VAL A 17 -35.76 6.23 -35.14
C VAL A 17 -34.53 6.24 -36.06
N VAL A 18 -33.35 6.40 -35.46
CA VAL A 18 -32.13 5.80 -36.01
C VAL A 18 -31.99 4.41 -35.40
N LEU A 19 -32.38 3.40 -36.19
CA LEU A 19 -32.04 2.00 -35.97
C LEU A 19 -30.52 1.84 -36.00
N ALA A 20 -29.90 1.69 -34.82
CA ALA A 20 -28.52 1.28 -34.70
C ALA A 20 -28.39 -0.20 -35.13
N LEU A 21 -27.97 -0.43 -36.38
CA LEU A 21 -27.64 -1.75 -36.92
C LEU A 21 -26.11 -1.91 -37.01
N ILE A 22 -25.44 -2.08 -35.87
CA ILE A 22 -24.19 -2.85 -35.77
C ILE A 22 -24.24 -3.58 -34.43
N GLY A 23 -24.75 -4.81 -34.45
CA GLY A 23 -24.83 -5.69 -33.30
C GLY A 23 -23.47 -6.24 -32.92
N TRP A 24 -22.70 -5.46 -32.18
CA TRP A 24 -21.69 -6.01 -31.29
C TRP A 24 -22.36 -6.19 -29.93
N PRO A 25 -22.32 -7.38 -29.31
CA PRO A 25 -22.73 -7.46 -27.93
C PRO A 25 -21.71 -6.65 -27.12
N LEU A 26 -22.09 -5.47 -26.66
CA LEU A 26 -21.55 -4.88 -25.43
C LEU A 26 -22.04 -5.69 -24.21
N ASN A 27 -21.99 -7.01 -24.32
CA ASN A 27 -21.89 -7.91 -23.19
C ASN A 27 -20.43 -8.35 -23.18
N ALA A 28 -19.54 -7.45 -22.77
CA ALA A 28 -18.52 -7.91 -21.85
C ALA A 28 -19.32 -8.42 -20.65
N ALA A 29 -19.66 -9.71 -20.64
CA ALA A 29 -20.11 -10.35 -19.41
C ALA A 29 -19.10 -9.89 -18.37
N ALA A 30 -19.54 -9.14 -17.36
CA ALA A 30 -18.71 -8.85 -16.22
C ALA A 30 -18.20 -10.22 -15.76
N GLN A 31 -16.94 -10.53 -16.08
CA GLN A 31 -16.32 -11.75 -15.60
C GLN A 31 -16.51 -11.67 -14.10
N ASN A 32 -17.18 -12.67 -13.51
CA ASN A 32 -17.27 -12.76 -12.06
C ASN A 32 -15.83 -12.64 -11.55
N PRO A 33 -15.46 -11.57 -10.82
CA PRO A 33 -14.08 -11.34 -10.46
C PRO A 33 -13.59 -12.61 -9.76
N ASP A 34 -12.44 -13.13 -10.17
CA ASP A 34 -11.85 -14.29 -9.52
C ASP A 34 -11.78 -13.98 -8.01
N PRO A 35 -12.46 -14.75 -7.15
CA PRO A 35 -12.49 -14.46 -5.71
C PRO A 35 -11.10 -14.56 -5.07
N ASN A 36 -10.12 -15.14 -5.77
CA ASN A 36 -8.72 -15.19 -5.36
C ASN A 36 -7.84 -14.15 -6.08
N ALA A 37 -8.40 -13.25 -6.88
CA ALA A 37 -7.60 -12.21 -7.51
C ALA A 37 -6.93 -11.32 -6.45
N PRO A 38 -5.68 -10.87 -6.68
CA PRO A 38 -5.07 -9.87 -5.83
C PRO A 38 -5.86 -8.55 -5.88
N THR A 39 -6.10 -7.95 -4.72
CA THR A 39 -6.71 -6.63 -4.58
C THR A 39 -5.61 -5.58 -4.52
N TYR A 40 -5.75 -4.52 -5.31
CA TYR A 40 -4.84 -3.37 -5.34
C TYR A 40 -5.56 -2.15 -4.76
N SER A 41 -4.95 -1.50 -3.79
CA SER A 41 -5.42 -0.25 -3.20
C SER A 41 -4.27 0.72 -3.01
N THR A 42 -4.61 1.99 -2.82
CA THR A 42 -3.68 2.98 -2.28
C THR A 42 -4.13 3.38 -0.88
N SER A 43 -3.20 3.50 0.05
CA SER A 43 -3.46 3.96 1.41
C SER A 43 -2.56 5.15 1.75
N ALA A 44 -3.07 6.13 2.49
CA ALA A 44 -2.15 7.00 3.22
C ALA A 44 -1.34 6.13 4.18
N ALA A 45 -0.06 6.45 4.31
CA ALA A 45 0.88 5.67 5.07
C ALA A 45 1.93 6.56 5.73
N ALA A 46 2.52 6.04 6.80
CA ALA A 46 3.70 6.63 7.42
C ALA A 46 4.78 5.56 7.56
N TYR A 47 6.04 5.95 7.41
CA TYR A 47 7.21 5.09 7.56
C TYR A 47 8.16 5.68 8.61
N TYR A 48 8.72 4.81 9.45
CA TYR A 48 9.69 5.21 10.46
C TYR A 48 10.88 4.24 10.54
N PRO A 49 12.10 4.67 10.19
CA PRO A 49 13.29 3.81 10.20
C PRO A 49 13.87 3.66 11.62
N LEU A 50 14.27 2.43 11.97
CA LEU A 50 14.83 2.06 13.27
C LEU A 50 16.18 1.34 13.09
N GLU A 51 16.97 1.23 14.16
CA GLU A 51 18.30 0.60 14.11
C GLU A 51 18.30 -0.84 13.55
N ARG A 52 17.25 -1.61 13.83
CA ARG A 52 17.14 -3.05 13.51
C ARG A 52 15.77 -3.39 12.91
N GLY A 53 15.20 -2.45 12.18
CA GLY A 53 13.90 -2.61 11.57
C GLY A 53 13.28 -1.30 11.16
N PHE A 54 11.98 -1.29 10.97
CA PHE A 54 11.21 -0.10 10.64
C PHE A 54 9.74 -0.34 10.97
N MET A 55 8.97 0.74 11.05
CA MET A 55 7.53 0.67 11.20
C MET A 55 6.82 1.28 10.00
N PHE A 56 5.68 0.71 9.65
CA PHE A 56 4.69 1.36 8.79
C PHE A 56 3.39 1.54 9.54
N TRP A 57 2.69 2.64 9.28
CA TRP A 57 1.27 2.76 9.56
C TRP A 57 0.52 2.81 8.23
N LEU A 58 -0.60 2.11 8.13
CA LEU A 58 -1.52 2.16 6.98
C LEU A 58 -2.88 2.65 7.44
N GLU A 59 -3.35 3.75 6.84
CA GLU A 59 -4.66 4.36 7.11
C GLU A 59 -5.82 3.38 6.87
N GLU A 60 -5.79 2.63 5.77
CA GLU A 60 -6.91 1.75 5.39
C GLU A 60 -7.25 0.67 6.43
N ALA A 61 -6.29 0.32 7.29
CA ALA A 61 -6.45 -0.67 8.35
C ALA A 61 -6.29 -0.07 9.76
N ASP A 62 -5.94 1.22 9.84
CA ASP A 62 -5.49 1.91 11.06
C ASP A 62 -4.50 1.08 11.89
N GLN A 63 -3.48 0.56 11.20
CA GLN A 63 -2.60 -0.46 11.76
C GLN A 63 -1.13 -0.16 11.56
N ILE A 64 -0.37 -0.36 12.64
CA ILE A 64 1.08 -0.28 12.69
C ILE A 64 1.68 -1.68 12.49
N TYR A 65 2.55 -1.79 11.50
CA TYR A 65 3.37 -2.96 11.22
C TYR A 65 4.79 -2.67 11.73
N VAL A 66 5.31 -3.51 12.60
CA VAL A 66 6.69 -3.46 13.07
C VAL A 66 7.47 -4.56 12.35
N LEU A 67 8.31 -4.18 11.41
CA LEU A 67 9.17 -5.10 10.66
C LEU A 67 10.52 -5.16 11.35
N VAL A 68 10.84 -6.33 11.91
CA VAL A 68 12.09 -6.56 12.63
C VAL A 68 13.06 -7.30 11.72
N ASN A 69 14.27 -6.77 11.59
CA ASN A 69 15.35 -7.41 10.83
C ASN A 69 15.82 -8.68 11.55
N GLN A 70 16.15 -9.74 10.78
CA GLN A 70 16.83 -10.92 11.31
C GLN A 70 18.31 -10.94 10.85
N THR A 71 18.73 -11.98 10.13
CA THR A 71 20.14 -12.19 9.75
C THR A 71 20.67 -11.11 8.80
N ASN A 72 19.78 -10.36 8.14
CA ASN A 72 20.10 -9.22 7.28
C ASN A 72 18.97 -8.18 7.31
N GLU A 73 19.16 -7.08 6.59
CA GLU A 73 18.19 -5.99 6.45
C GLU A 73 17.15 -6.22 5.33
N LEU A 74 17.12 -7.43 4.76
CA LEU A 74 16.24 -7.80 3.63
C LEU A 74 15.13 -8.78 4.04
N GLY A 75 15.05 -9.15 5.31
CA GLY A 75 13.94 -9.95 5.83
C GLY A 75 13.97 -10.18 7.33
N GLY A 76 12.84 -10.68 7.82
CA GLY A 76 12.68 -11.07 9.22
C GLY A 76 11.22 -11.35 9.58
N TYR A 77 10.83 -10.95 10.79
CA TYR A 77 9.46 -11.17 11.29
C TYR A 77 8.70 -9.85 11.44
N VAL A 78 7.38 -9.94 11.33
CA VAL A 78 6.49 -8.78 11.48
C VAL A 78 5.64 -8.93 12.74
N LEU A 79 5.44 -7.82 13.45
CA LEU A 79 4.43 -7.68 14.49
C LEU A 79 3.40 -6.64 14.05
N GLN A 80 2.16 -6.79 14.50
CA GLN A 80 1.04 -5.95 14.09
C GLN A 80 0.33 -5.39 15.32
N TYR A 81 0.07 -4.09 15.31
CA TYR A 81 -0.59 -3.35 16.39
C TYR A 81 -1.60 -2.38 15.81
N ALA A 82 -2.76 -2.23 16.44
CA ALA A 82 -3.66 -1.12 16.11
C ALA A 82 -3.00 0.21 16.50
N ASP A 83 -3.22 1.27 15.72
CA ASP A 83 -2.87 2.61 16.20
C ASP A 83 -3.90 3.06 17.24
N THR A 84 -3.43 3.28 18.46
CA THR A 84 -4.27 3.68 19.60
C THR A 84 -3.88 5.05 20.13
N TRP A 85 -2.90 5.69 19.48
CA TRP A 85 -2.52 7.04 19.80
C TRP A 85 -3.61 8.00 19.34
N GLN A 86 -3.89 9.01 20.14
CA GLN A 86 -4.89 10.02 19.83
C GLN A 86 -4.29 11.40 20.07
N GLU A 87 -4.81 12.39 19.35
CA GLU A 87 -4.41 13.79 19.52
C GLU A 87 -4.53 14.21 21.00
N GLY A 88 -3.51 14.90 21.50
CA GLY A 88 -3.40 15.27 22.90
C GLY A 88 -2.76 14.22 23.82
N MET A 89 -2.54 12.98 23.36
CA MET A 89 -1.64 12.05 24.06
C MET A 89 -0.18 12.50 23.94
N PRO A 90 0.70 12.17 24.90
CA PRO A 90 2.13 12.43 24.75
C PRO A 90 2.65 11.82 23.45
N GLU A 91 3.28 12.64 22.62
CA GLU A 91 3.94 12.16 21.39
C GLU A 91 5.13 11.27 21.74
N THR A 92 5.82 11.62 22.83
CA THR A 92 7.07 11.03 23.29
C THR A 92 7.09 10.82 24.80
N ASP A 93 8.09 10.09 25.31
CA ASP A 93 8.34 9.90 26.74
C ASP A 93 9.65 10.60 27.15
N PRO A 94 9.60 11.66 27.98
CA PRO A 94 10.81 12.39 28.38
C PRO A 94 11.76 11.58 29.27
N SER A 95 11.31 10.45 29.84
CA SER A 95 12.18 9.54 30.61
C SER A 95 13.03 8.62 29.72
N LEU A 96 12.66 8.48 28.44
CA LEU A 96 13.38 7.66 27.46
C LEU A 96 14.31 8.56 26.64
N VAL A 97 15.52 8.77 27.16
CA VAL A 97 16.53 9.62 26.53
C VAL A 97 17.29 8.85 25.44
N PRO A 98 17.24 9.27 24.15
CA PRO A 98 17.95 8.59 23.09
C PRO A 98 19.48 8.81 23.18
N PRO A 99 20.30 7.83 22.74
CA PRO A 99 21.72 8.05 22.52
C PRO A 99 22.00 9.14 21.47
N PRO A 100 23.24 9.70 21.42
CA PRO A 100 23.60 10.71 20.43
C PRO A 100 23.32 10.25 18.99
N GLY A 101 22.65 11.10 18.21
CA GLY A 101 22.32 10.82 16.80
C GLY A 101 21.10 9.92 16.58
N LEU A 102 20.45 9.45 17.65
CA LEU A 102 19.23 8.66 17.60
C LEU A 102 18.05 9.46 18.17
N GLN A 103 16.84 8.96 17.93
CA GLN A 103 15.60 9.56 18.41
C GLN A 103 14.61 8.49 18.83
N GLN A 104 13.66 8.86 19.69
CA GLN A 104 12.52 8.01 19.97
C GLN A 104 11.48 8.14 18.85
N PRO A 105 10.77 7.06 18.50
CA PRO A 105 9.59 7.16 17.65
C PRO A 105 8.53 8.04 18.32
N ASP A 106 7.77 8.77 17.51
CA ASP A 106 6.72 9.68 17.97
C ASP A 106 5.31 9.11 17.69
N ARG A 107 4.31 9.69 18.37
CA ARG A 107 2.88 9.41 18.19
C ARG A 107 2.55 7.91 18.24
N GLY A 108 1.81 7.37 17.26
CA GLY A 108 1.43 5.96 17.18
C GLY A 108 2.61 5.01 17.22
N PHE A 109 3.66 5.28 16.43
CA PHE A 109 4.90 4.49 16.47
C PHE A 109 5.55 4.54 17.85
N GLY A 110 5.63 5.74 18.41
CA GLY A 110 6.15 5.98 19.75
C GLY A 110 5.38 5.22 20.81
N LEU A 111 4.04 5.16 20.71
CA LEU A 111 3.18 4.50 21.68
C LEU A 111 3.39 3.00 21.65
N VAL A 112 3.41 2.38 20.46
CA VAL A 112 3.74 0.96 20.29
C VAL A 112 5.14 0.68 20.85
N TRP A 113 6.12 1.47 20.47
CA TRP A 113 7.52 1.27 20.87
C TRP A 113 7.75 1.41 22.38
N ARG A 114 7.22 2.46 23.02
CA ARG A 114 7.46 2.72 24.45
C ARG A 114 6.68 1.78 25.36
N SER A 115 5.48 1.37 24.95
CA SER A 115 4.60 0.49 25.73
C SER A 115 4.97 -0.98 25.63
N ASN A 116 5.82 -1.36 24.66
CA ASN A 116 6.23 -2.74 24.43
C ASN A 116 7.76 -2.88 24.50
N PRO A 117 8.34 -3.20 25.68
CA PRO A 117 9.78 -3.36 25.83
C PRO A 117 10.40 -4.39 24.87
N ASN A 118 9.66 -5.45 24.52
CA ASN A 118 10.12 -6.45 23.54
C ASN A 118 10.25 -5.86 22.14
N VAL A 119 9.31 -5.01 21.72
CA VAL A 119 9.39 -4.28 20.44
C VAL A 119 10.61 -3.37 20.47
N ARG A 120 10.70 -2.52 21.49
CA ARG A 120 11.83 -1.58 21.65
C ARG A 120 13.18 -2.28 21.60
N ASN A 121 13.35 -3.38 22.33
CA ASN A 121 14.60 -4.13 22.34
C ASN A 121 14.92 -4.74 20.97
N ALA A 122 13.90 -5.25 20.27
CA ALA A 122 14.06 -5.87 18.97
C ALA A 122 14.53 -4.86 17.90
N VAL A 123 13.81 -3.75 17.75
CA VAL A 123 14.05 -2.78 16.66
C VAL A 123 15.02 -1.66 17.01
N GLY A 124 15.23 -1.36 18.29
CA GLY A 124 16.10 -0.29 18.73
C GLY A 124 15.50 1.11 18.60
N TRP A 125 16.34 2.14 18.60
CA TRP A 125 15.92 3.53 18.48
C TRP A 125 15.66 3.95 17.03
N GLY A 126 15.03 5.10 16.85
CA GLY A 126 14.85 5.75 15.55
C GLY A 126 16.16 6.30 15.01
N ILE A 127 16.42 6.02 13.73
CA ILE A 127 17.58 6.53 12.98
C ILE A 127 17.20 7.65 12.00
N GLY A 128 15.92 8.00 11.94
CA GLY A 128 15.33 9.01 11.06
C GLY A 128 13.94 9.41 11.54
N GLY A 129 13.35 10.40 10.89
CA GLY A 129 12.03 10.91 11.26
C GLY A 129 10.88 10.11 10.64
N THR A 130 9.65 10.47 10.99
CA THR A 130 8.45 9.96 10.35
C THR A 130 8.33 10.51 8.92
N HIS A 131 8.12 9.62 7.95
CA HIS A 131 7.90 9.95 6.55
C HIS A 131 6.47 9.59 6.15
N GLY A 132 5.61 10.59 5.95
CA GLY A 132 4.29 10.39 5.37
C GLY A 132 4.38 10.16 3.86
N TYR A 133 3.60 9.21 3.33
CA TYR A 133 3.58 8.87 1.91
C TYR A 133 2.26 8.17 1.52
N THR A 134 2.05 7.94 0.22
CA THR A 134 0.97 7.08 -0.28
C THR A 134 1.55 5.72 -0.65
N ALA A 135 1.09 4.67 0.02
CA ALA A 135 1.49 3.30 -0.29
C ALA A 135 0.58 2.70 -1.36
N LEU A 136 1.16 1.98 -2.33
CA LEU A 136 0.46 0.90 -3.02
C LEU A 136 0.42 -0.30 -2.10
N VAL A 137 -0.77 -0.84 -1.87
CA VAL A 137 -0.98 -2.06 -1.09
C VAL A 137 -1.61 -3.12 -1.98
N VAL A 138 -0.99 -4.29 -2.03
CA VAL A 138 -1.52 -5.44 -2.76
C VAL A 138 -1.81 -6.56 -1.79
N ARG A 139 -3.05 -7.02 -1.73
CA ARG A 139 -3.46 -8.14 -0.87
C ARG A 139 -3.85 -9.35 -1.70
N HIS A 140 -3.38 -10.53 -1.31
CA HIS A 140 -3.75 -11.80 -1.91
C HIS A 140 -3.64 -12.93 -0.87
N GLY A 141 -4.79 -13.42 -0.37
CA GLY A 141 -4.80 -14.40 0.71
C GLY A 141 -4.13 -13.87 1.98
N ASN A 142 -3.10 -14.56 2.48
CA ASN A 142 -2.31 -14.17 3.65
C ASN A 142 -1.07 -13.31 3.32
N ARG A 143 -0.96 -12.83 2.08
CA ARG A 143 0.15 -12.04 1.57
C ARG A 143 -0.26 -10.59 1.38
N THR A 144 0.56 -9.67 1.87
CA THR A 144 0.42 -8.23 1.70
C THR A 144 1.73 -7.67 1.16
N LEU A 145 1.68 -7.02 0.00
CA LEU A 145 2.79 -6.23 -0.53
C LEU A 145 2.56 -4.75 -0.22
N ILE A 146 3.57 -4.07 0.30
CA ILE A 146 3.51 -2.63 0.63
C ILE A 146 4.69 -1.95 -0.05
N SER A 147 4.45 -0.98 -0.93
CA SER A 147 5.52 -0.10 -1.44
C SER A 147 5.99 0.84 -0.32
N ALA A 148 7.26 1.20 -0.31
CA ALA A 148 7.82 2.10 0.70
C ALA A 148 8.67 3.24 0.11
N PRO A 149 8.92 4.32 0.87
CA PRO A 149 9.69 5.49 0.40
C PRO A 149 11.16 5.22 0.07
N ASP A 150 11.71 4.07 0.49
CA ASP A 150 13.09 3.65 0.24
C ASP A 150 13.27 2.93 -1.12
N ASN A 151 12.27 3.04 -2.01
CA ASN A 151 12.19 2.38 -3.32
C ASN A 151 12.11 0.84 -3.27
N ARG A 152 11.70 0.26 -2.14
CA ARG A 152 11.44 -1.18 -2.01
C ARG A 152 9.95 -1.50 -1.95
N VAL A 153 9.65 -2.77 -2.17
CA VAL A 153 8.36 -3.38 -1.83
C VAL A 153 8.59 -4.40 -0.74
N TYR A 154 7.78 -4.35 0.31
CA TYR A 154 7.84 -5.29 1.41
C TYR A 154 6.76 -6.34 1.25
N ASP A 155 7.16 -7.60 1.13
CA ASP A 155 6.28 -8.76 1.05
C ASP A 155 6.10 -9.36 2.44
N ILE A 156 4.92 -9.14 3.01
CA ILE A 156 4.52 -9.66 4.31
C ILE A 156 3.66 -10.90 4.08
N THR A 157 4.16 -12.06 4.49
CA THR A 157 3.46 -13.34 4.35
C THR A 157 3.66 -14.17 5.62
N GLY A 158 2.57 -14.64 6.22
CA GLY A 158 2.61 -15.63 7.31
C GLY A 158 3.41 -15.20 8.55
N GLY A 159 3.39 -13.91 8.91
CA GLY A 159 4.13 -13.38 10.06
C GLY A 159 5.61 -13.06 9.79
N THR A 160 6.06 -13.23 8.55
CA THR A 160 7.40 -12.85 8.09
C THR A 160 7.32 -11.72 7.09
N TRP A 161 8.44 -11.04 6.87
CA TRP A 161 8.59 -10.08 5.79
C TRP A 161 9.89 -10.29 5.02
N GLN A 162 9.89 -9.92 3.76
CA GLN A 162 11.08 -9.83 2.91
C GLN A 162 11.01 -8.58 2.03
N ALA A 163 12.16 -7.94 1.81
CA ALA A 163 12.28 -6.90 0.80
C ALA A 163 12.29 -7.55 -0.59
N VAL A 164 11.44 -7.06 -1.48
CA VAL A 164 11.37 -7.47 -2.88
C VAL A 164 11.95 -6.34 -3.71
N ASP A 165 13.11 -6.60 -4.31
CA ASP A 165 13.69 -5.71 -5.32
C ASP A 165 12.86 -5.83 -6.61
N TYR A 166 12.42 -4.70 -7.16
CA TYR A 166 11.72 -4.64 -8.45
C TYR A 166 12.56 -5.25 -9.60
N TYR A 167 13.87 -5.38 -9.44
CA TYR A 167 14.78 -5.90 -10.48
C TYR A 167 14.95 -7.42 -10.53
N TYR A 168 14.34 -8.21 -9.62
CA TYR A 168 14.51 -9.66 -9.63
C TYR A 168 13.20 -10.44 -9.85
N ARG A 169 12.58 -10.25 -11.03
CA ARG A 169 11.74 -11.29 -11.68
C ARG A 169 11.80 -11.17 -13.20
N ALA A 170 12.77 -11.87 -13.79
CA ALA A 170 12.63 -12.61 -15.05
C ALA A 170 13.89 -13.47 -15.27
N GLN A 171 13.90 -14.67 -14.69
CA GLN A 171 14.55 -15.85 -15.27
C GLN A 171 13.67 -17.07 -15.00
#